data_AF-A0A4Q3UVG8-F1
#
_entry.id   AF-A0A4Q3UVG8-F1
#
_cell.length_a   1.000
_cell.length_b   1.000
_cell.length_c   1.000
_cell.angle_alpha   90.00
_cell.angle_beta   90.00
_cell.angle_gamma   90.00
#
_symmetry.space_group_name_H-M   'P 1'
#
loop_
_entity.id
_entity.type
_entity.pdbx_description
1 polymer ?
#
loop_
_entity_poly.entity_id
_entity_poly.type
_entity_poly.pdbx_seq_one_letter_code
_entity_poly.pdbx_strand_id
1 'polypeptide(L)'
;MAFSAKHISIEDTGFFAPVVKDYVGADKALRSFYDHEVSISGVKAAIEKRAGFKFDRQLLSNVLTAQYQKVEVHAEVQKNLSLLTHENTFTVCTAHQPNIFTGHLYFVYKILHAIRLADELSKSITGKNFVPVFYMGSEDADLEELGSIEIDGKAYQWHTDQKGAVGRMKVDKALISLIDEISLQVSVQPFGAEVVNVLRDAYRLNETIEESTFRLINEMFGRFGLVVL
;
A
#
# COMPACT_ATOMS: atom_id res chain seq x y z
N MET A 1 -3.38 22.92 10.48
CA MET A 1 -2.95 22.67 11.87
C MET A 1 -1.44 22.85 11.94
N ALA A 2 -0.92 23.61 12.90
CA ALA A 2 0.51 23.62 13.19
C ALA A 2 0.82 22.38 14.04
N PHE A 3 1.66 21.48 13.53
CA PHE A 3 2.16 20.35 14.31
C PHE A 3 3.65 20.58 14.60
N SER A 4 4.08 20.16 15.79
CA SER A 4 5.49 20.04 16.13
C SER A 4 5.90 18.60 15.88
N ALA A 5 6.99 18.39 15.14
CA ALA A 5 7.57 17.08 14.93
C ALA A 5 8.96 17.03 15.56
N LYS A 6 9.24 15.94 16.28
CA LYS A 6 10.58 15.63 16.80
C LYS A 6 11.02 14.32 16.17
N HIS A 7 12.20 14.32 15.55
CA HIS A 7 12.81 13.08 15.09
C HIS A 7 13.30 12.26 16.29
N ILE A 8 12.96 10.98 16.31
CA ILE A 8 13.45 9.98 17.26
C ILE A 8 14.11 8.91 16.40
N SER A 9 15.37 8.57 16.69
CA SER A 9 16.06 7.52 15.93
C SER A 9 15.40 6.16 16.21
N ILE A 10 15.54 5.21 15.29
CA ILE A 10 15.05 3.84 15.48
C ILE A 10 15.61 3.23 16.77
N GLU A 11 16.88 3.53 17.09
CA GLU A 11 17.56 3.09 18.31
C GLU A 11 16.89 3.61 19.59
N ASP A 12 16.47 4.88 19.57
CA ASP A 12 15.86 5.56 20.73
C ASP A 12 14.39 5.17 20.93
N THR A 13 13.74 4.50 19.96
CA THR A 13 12.32 4.15 20.08
C THR A 13 12.04 3.04 21.09
N GLY A 14 12.98 2.12 21.32
CA GLY A 14 12.78 0.95 22.17
C GLY A 14 11.79 -0.11 21.65
N PHE A 15 11.20 0.07 20.47
CA PHE A 15 10.17 -0.83 19.91
C PHE A 15 10.72 -1.93 18.99
N PHE A 16 11.93 -1.75 18.44
CA PHE A 16 12.48 -2.65 17.43
C PHE A 16 13.41 -3.71 18.02
N ALA A 17 13.26 -4.94 17.51
CA ALA A 17 14.18 -6.03 17.79
C ALA A 17 15.62 -5.64 17.37
N PRO A 18 16.67 -6.18 18.03
CA PRO A 18 18.07 -5.87 17.72
C PRO A 18 18.41 -5.96 16.23
N VAL A 19 17.95 -7.03 15.57
CA VAL A 19 18.21 -7.27 14.14
C VAL A 19 17.77 -6.11 13.23
N VAL A 20 16.70 -5.39 13.56
CA VAL A 20 16.24 -4.25 12.77
C VAL A 20 17.19 -3.07 12.92
N LYS A 21 17.67 -2.83 14.14
CA LYS A 21 18.64 -1.78 14.44
C LYS A 21 19.97 -2.08 13.76
N ASP A 22 20.43 -3.33 13.88
CA ASP A 22 21.66 -3.80 13.26
C ASP A 22 21.59 -3.70 11.73
N TYR A 23 20.43 -3.99 11.13
CA TYR A 23 20.22 -3.87 9.69
C TYR A 23 20.27 -2.41 9.22
N VAL A 24 19.55 -1.51 9.90
CA VAL A 24 19.53 -0.08 9.56
C VAL A 24 20.90 0.57 9.81
N GLY A 25 21.60 0.15 10.88
CA GLY A 25 22.95 0.60 11.22
C GLY A 25 24.06 -0.01 10.36
N ALA A 26 23.71 -0.89 9.41
CA ALA A 26 24.65 -1.61 8.56
C ALA A 26 25.72 -2.41 9.33
N ASP A 27 25.31 -3.12 10.38
CA ASP A 27 26.19 -3.97 11.17
C ASP A 27 26.87 -5.03 10.30
N LYS A 28 28.18 -5.20 10.51
CA LYS A 28 29.02 -6.12 9.73
C LYS A 28 28.54 -7.57 9.81
N ALA A 29 27.95 -7.97 10.94
CA ALA A 29 27.41 -9.31 11.14
C ALA A 29 26.22 -9.59 10.21
N LEU A 30 25.47 -8.57 9.80
CA LEU A 30 24.33 -8.71 8.91
C LEU A 30 24.67 -8.50 7.43
N ARG A 31 25.88 -8.03 7.10
CA ARG A 31 26.24 -7.61 5.73
C ARG A 31 26.03 -8.70 4.68
N SER A 32 26.20 -9.97 5.02
CA SER A 32 26.03 -11.11 4.11
C SER A 32 24.56 -11.46 3.81
N PHE A 33 23.60 -10.90 4.53
CA PHE A 33 22.18 -11.24 4.41
C PHE A 33 21.39 -10.30 3.48
N TYR A 34 22.01 -9.23 2.98
CA TYR A 34 21.38 -8.28 2.07
C TYR A 34 22.38 -7.72 1.05
N ASP A 35 21.89 -7.27 -0.10
CA ASP A 35 22.76 -6.77 -1.17
C ASP A 35 23.19 -5.31 -0.96
N HIS A 36 22.25 -4.46 -0.52
CA HIS A 36 22.39 -3.01 -0.52
C HIS A 36 22.05 -2.41 0.85
N GLU A 37 22.87 -1.48 1.30
CA GLU A 37 22.66 -0.78 2.58
C GLU A 37 21.45 0.16 2.53
N VAL A 38 20.92 0.50 3.71
CA VAL A 38 19.83 1.47 3.89
C VAL A 38 20.38 2.90 3.72
N SER A 39 20.75 3.26 2.50
CA SER A 39 21.38 4.53 2.17
C SER A 39 21.16 4.91 0.70
N ILE A 40 21.38 6.19 0.36
CA ILE A 40 21.31 6.65 -1.03
C ILE A 40 22.34 5.94 -1.93
N SER A 41 23.53 5.63 -1.41
CA SER A 41 24.52 4.82 -2.13
C SER A 41 24.02 3.40 -2.38
N GLY A 42 23.36 2.78 -1.39
CA GLY A 42 22.70 1.48 -1.55
C GLY A 42 21.62 1.49 -2.64
N VAL A 43 20.77 2.53 -2.67
CA VAL A 43 19.75 2.68 -3.72
C VAL A 43 20.39 2.84 -5.10
N LYS A 44 21.46 3.63 -5.24
CA LYS A 44 22.20 3.77 -6.51
C LYS A 44 22.79 2.42 -6.97
N ALA A 45 23.36 1.65 -6.06
CA ALA A 45 23.86 0.30 -6.37
C ALA A 45 22.72 -0.65 -6.78
N ALA A 46 21.54 -0.56 -6.17
CA ALA A 46 20.37 -1.33 -6.56
C ALA A 46 19.89 -0.97 -7.99
N ILE A 47 19.91 0.33 -8.35
CA ILE A 47 19.61 0.83 -9.68
C ILE A 47 20.59 0.26 -10.72
N GLU A 48 21.88 0.29 -10.44
CA GLU A 48 22.92 -0.27 -11.32
C GLU A 48 22.73 -1.77 -11.54
N LYS A 49 22.48 -2.52 -10.46
CA LYS A 49 22.17 -3.96 -10.54
C LYS A 49 20.91 -4.22 -11.37
N ARG A 50 19.89 -3.37 -11.25
CA ARG A 50 18.65 -3.48 -12.01
C ARG A 50 18.78 -3.16 -13.50
N ALA A 51 19.80 -2.39 -13.92
CA ALA A 51 20.02 -2.09 -15.33
C ALA A 51 20.26 -3.34 -16.20
N GLY A 52 20.74 -4.44 -15.60
CA GLY A 52 20.91 -5.73 -16.27
C GLY A 52 19.64 -6.57 -16.43
N PHE A 53 18.54 -6.21 -15.78
CA PHE A 53 17.30 -6.99 -15.82
C PHE A 53 16.39 -6.51 -16.95
N LYS A 54 16.17 -7.38 -17.94
CA LYS A 54 15.22 -7.14 -19.04
C LYS A 54 13.87 -7.75 -18.70
N PHE A 55 12.82 -6.96 -18.81
CA PHE A 55 11.44 -7.39 -18.67
C PHE A 55 10.56 -6.51 -19.57
N ASP A 56 9.36 -7.00 -19.88
CA ASP A 56 8.45 -6.31 -20.79
C ASP A 56 7.73 -5.16 -20.08
N ARG A 57 8.37 -4.00 -20.08
CA ARG A 57 7.83 -2.75 -19.51
C ARG A 57 6.55 -2.31 -20.20
N GLN A 58 6.43 -2.56 -21.51
CA GLN A 58 5.25 -2.18 -22.28
C GLN A 58 4.07 -3.05 -21.90
N LEU A 59 4.25 -4.36 -21.77
CA LEU A 59 3.22 -5.27 -21.28
C LEU A 59 2.76 -4.88 -19.88
N LEU A 60 3.68 -4.62 -18.96
CA LEU A 60 3.35 -4.17 -17.59
C LEU A 60 2.49 -2.89 -17.62
N SER A 61 2.94 -1.86 -18.34
CA SER A 61 2.22 -0.60 -18.45
C SER A 61 0.85 -0.79 -19.09
N ASN A 62 0.72 -1.62 -20.13
CA ASN A 62 -0.55 -1.91 -20.79
C ASN A 62 -1.54 -2.63 -19.87
N VAL A 63 -1.09 -3.67 -19.15
CA VAL A 63 -1.95 -4.43 -18.22
C VAL A 63 -2.45 -3.54 -17.10
N LEU A 64 -1.57 -2.74 -16.49
CA LEU A 64 -1.97 -1.80 -15.45
C LEU A 64 -2.91 -0.73 -16.02
N THR A 65 -2.61 -0.15 -17.18
CA THR A 65 -3.49 0.83 -17.82
C THR A 65 -4.90 0.25 -18.08
N ALA A 66 -5.00 -1.02 -18.47
CA ALA A 66 -6.29 -1.70 -18.63
C ALA A 66 -7.01 -1.91 -17.29
N GLN A 67 -6.30 -2.30 -16.22
CA GLN A 67 -6.87 -2.43 -14.87
C GLN A 67 -7.49 -1.11 -14.39
N TYR A 68 -6.79 0.00 -14.63
CA TYR A 68 -7.22 1.33 -14.21
C TYR A 68 -8.43 1.88 -14.97
N GLN A 69 -8.88 1.25 -16.07
CA GLN A 69 -10.14 1.62 -16.74
C GLN A 69 -11.38 1.37 -15.88
N LYS A 70 -11.26 0.59 -14.80
CA LYS A 70 -12.36 0.26 -13.88
C LYS A 70 -12.63 1.34 -12.82
N VAL A 71 -11.76 2.35 -12.71
CA VAL A 71 -11.79 3.40 -11.67
C VAL A 71 -11.52 4.77 -12.29
N GLU A 72 -11.84 5.83 -11.54
CA GLU A 72 -11.36 7.17 -11.90
C GLU A 72 -9.84 7.22 -11.70
N VAL A 73 -9.13 7.68 -12.72
CA VAL A 73 -7.66 7.70 -12.74
C VAL A 73 -7.19 9.13 -12.53
N HIS A 74 -6.46 9.36 -11.43
CA HIS A 74 -5.81 10.64 -11.20
C HIS A 74 -4.66 10.86 -12.19
N ALA A 75 -4.41 12.13 -12.55
CA ALA A 75 -3.36 12.51 -13.48
C ALA A 75 -1.97 11.99 -13.08
N GLU A 76 -1.65 11.99 -11.78
CA GLU A 76 -0.36 11.47 -11.29
C GLU A 76 -0.23 9.95 -11.47
N VAL A 77 -1.32 9.18 -11.34
CA VAL A 77 -1.30 7.74 -11.66
C VAL A 77 -1.07 7.54 -13.14
N GLN A 78 -1.79 8.26 -14.00
CA GLN A 78 -1.65 8.11 -15.45
C GLN A 78 -0.23 8.46 -15.94
N LYS A 79 0.36 9.50 -15.37
CA LYS A 79 1.77 9.84 -15.56
C LYS A 79 2.67 8.69 -15.14
N ASN A 80 2.47 8.13 -13.95
CA ASN A 80 3.30 7.03 -13.45
C ASN A 80 3.16 5.75 -14.28
N LEU A 81 1.95 5.40 -14.74
CA LEU A 81 1.72 4.29 -15.67
C LEU A 81 2.52 4.48 -16.97
N SER A 82 2.58 5.71 -17.48
CA SER A 82 3.38 6.05 -18.66
C SER A 82 4.88 5.93 -18.38
N LEU A 83 5.34 6.43 -17.22
CA LEU A 83 6.74 6.36 -16.80
C LEU A 83 7.28 4.93 -16.71
N LEU A 84 6.44 3.95 -16.36
CA LEU A 84 6.87 2.54 -16.26
C LEU A 84 7.45 1.97 -17.57
N THR A 85 7.10 2.56 -18.72
CA THR A 85 7.66 2.20 -20.03
C THR A 85 9.15 2.57 -20.19
N HIS A 86 9.63 3.55 -19.42
CA HIS A 86 10.99 4.07 -19.56
C HIS A 86 12.03 3.23 -18.80
N GLU A 87 13.18 2.99 -19.41
CA GLU A 87 14.27 2.20 -18.80
C GLU A 87 14.89 2.85 -17.55
N ASN A 88 14.81 4.18 -17.44
CA ASN A 88 15.29 4.92 -16.28
C ASN A 88 14.24 5.03 -15.14
N THR A 89 13.12 4.31 -15.23
CA THR A 89 12.08 4.26 -14.19
C THR A 89 12.22 3.03 -13.32
N PHE A 90 12.16 3.26 -12.01
CA PHE A 90 12.21 2.27 -10.93
C PHE A 90 10.95 2.39 -10.06
N THR A 91 10.64 1.34 -9.30
CA THR A 91 9.51 1.33 -8.38
C THR A 91 9.98 1.32 -6.93
N VAL A 92 9.26 2.04 -6.08
CA VAL A 92 9.36 1.91 -4.62
C VAL A 92 8.12 1.13 -4.20
N CYS A 93 8.32 -0.14 -3.86
CA CYS A 93 7.22 -1.08 -3.63
C CYS A 93 7.02 -1.33 -2.13
N THR A 94 5.76 -1.31 -1.71
CA THR A 94 5.32 -1.91 -0.45
C THR A 94 4.21 -2.92 -0.76
N ALA A 95 3.96 -3.85 0.17
CA ALA A 95 2.92 -4.86 0.02
C ALA A 95 2.06 -4.99 1.28
N HIS A 96 0.82 -5.43 1.08
CA HIS A 96 -0.05 -5.94 2.14
C HIS A 96 -1.14 -6.84 1.56
N GLN A 97 -1.60 -7.82 2.35
CA GLN A 97 -2.86 -8.53 2.12
C GLN A 97 -4.06 -7.56 2.12
N PRO A 98 -5.18 -7.90 1.45
CA PRO A 98 -6.37 -7.06 1.39
C PRO A 98 -7.24 -7.20 2.65
N ASN A 99 -6.72 -6.76 3.81
CA ASN A 99 -7.54 -6.64 5.02
C ASN A 99 -8.77 -5.78 4.72
N ILE A 100 -9.94 -6.21 5.21
CA ILE A 100 -11.15 -5.41 5.07
C ILE A 100 -10.92 -4.03 5.71
N PHE A 101 -11.36 -2.98 5.02
CA PHE A 101 -11.32 -1.62 5.54
C PHE A 101 -9.92 -1.15 5.97
N THR A 102 -8.87 -1.64 5.31
CA THR A 102 -7.43 -1.39 5.56
C THR A 102 -6.81 -2.08 6.77
N GLY A 103 -7.60 -2.74 7.63
CA GLY A 103 -7.06 -3.36 8.84
C GLY A 103 -6.41 -2.35 9.78
N HIS A 104 -5.14 -2.56 10.10
CA HIS A 104 -4.37 -1.71 11.00
C HIS A 104 -3.77 -0.47 10.31
N LEU A 105 -3.52 0.60 11.08
CA LEU A 105 -2.96 1.86 10.58
C LEU A 105 -1.62 1.72 9.84
N TYR A 106 -0.82 0.71 10.14
CA TYR A 106 0.44 0.50 9.44
C TYR A 106 0.24 0.17 7.96
N PHE A 107 -0.95 -0.30 7.54
CA PHE A 107 -1.35 -0.42 6.13
C PHE A 107 -1.19 0.92 5.41
N VAL A 108 -1.81 1.96 5.98
CA VAL A 108 -1.75 3.35 5.48
C VAL A 108 -0.33 3.90 5.56
N TYR A 109 0.37 3.70 6.69
CA TYR A 109 1.72 4.24 6.85
C TYR A 109 2.74 3.63 5.89
N LYS A 110 2.65 2.33 5.60
CA LYS A 110 3.50 1.67 4.60
C LYS A 110 3.33 2.29 3.22
N ILE A 111 2.08 2.55 2.80
CA ILE A 111 1.77 3.19 1.52
C ILE A 111 2.30 4.61 1.47
N LEU A 112 2.00 5.43 2.49
CA LEU A 112 2.48 6.81 2.57
C LEU A 112 4.01 6.89 2.58
N HIS A 113 4.67 5.93 3.24
CA HIS A 113 6.12 5.84 3.24
C HIS A 113 6.67 5.53 1.85
N ALA A 114 6.09 4.59 1.10
CA ALA A 114 6.50 4.30 -0.28
C ALA A 114 6.32 5.51 -1.21
N ILE A 115 5.19 6.21 -1.10
CA ILE A 115 4.91 7.47 -1.81
C ILE A 115 5.96 8.51 -1.50
N ARG A 116 6.22 8.74 -0.21
CA ARG A 116 7.17 9.77 0.23
C ARG A 116 8.60 9.43 -0.19
N LEU A 117 8.99 8.18 -0.08
CA LEU A 117 10.33 7.72 -0.47
C LEU A 117 10.53 7.85 -1.98
N ALA A 118 9.52 7.55 -2.81
CA ALA A 118 9.59 7.77 -4.26
C ALA A 118 9.80 9.26 -4.61
N ASP A 119 9.10 10.17 -3.92
CA ASP A 119 9.29 11.62 -4.07
C ASP A 119 10.70 12.07 -3.67
N GLU A 120 11.21 11.60 -2.53
CA GLU A 120 12.55 11.96 -2.04
C GLU A 120 13.67 11.41 -2.94
N LEU A 121 13.52 10.18 -3.45
CA LEU A 121 14.47 9.59 -4.38
C LEU A 121 14.49 10.32 -5.73
N SER A 122 13.32 10.72 -6.24
CA SER A 122 13.21 11.50 -7.48
C SER A 122 13.94 12.85 -7.38
N LYS A 123 13.92 13.48 -6.19
CA LYS A 123 14.68 14.72 -5.92
C LYS A 123 16.17 14.48 -5.76
N SER A 124 16.56 13.35 -5.19
CA SER A 124 17.95 13.05 -4.80
C SER A 124 18.78 12.41 -5.92
N ILE A 125 18.13 11.72 -6.88
CA ILE A 125 18.79 10.96 -7.95
C ILE A 125 18.29 11.49 -9.30
N THR A 126 18.98 12.51 -9.82
CA THR A 126 18.62 13.16 -11.07
C THR A 126 18.69 12.21 -12.26
N GLY A 127 17.78 12.39 -13.23
CA GLY A 127 17.71 11.57 -14.44
C GLY A 127 17.07 10.19 -14.27
N LYS A 128 16.60 9.84 -13.06
CA LYS A 128 15.82 8.62 -12.76
C LYS A 128 14.41 8.99 -12.32
N ASN A 129 13.45 8.10 -12.58
CA ASN A 129 12.08 8.24 -12.10
C ASN A 129 11.78 7.15 -11.05
N PHE A 130 10.98 7.48 -10.05
CA PHE A 130 10.54 6.55 -9.01
C PHE A 130 9.02 6.55 -8.91
N VAL A 131 8.41 5.40 -9.16
CA VAL A 131 6.96 5.20 -9.09
C VAL A 131 6.62 4.46 -7.78
N PRO A 132 5.78 5.02 -6.90
CA PRO A 132 5.32 4.29 -5.73
C PRO A 132 4.32 3.21 -6.15
N VAL A 133 4.54 1.98 -5.67
CA VAL A 133 3.72 0.82 -5.98
C VAL A 133 3.24 0.16 -4.69
N PHE A 134 1.95 -0.17 -4.64
CA PHE A 134 1.37 -1.06 -3.64
C PHE A 134 1.06 -2.41 -4.30
N TYR A 135 1.69 -3.47 -3.84
CA TYR A 135 1.38 -4.84 -4.24
C TYR A 135 0.34 -5.45 -3.29
N MET A 136 -0.81 -5.82 -3.84
CA MET A 136 -1.90 -6.45 -3.10
C MET A 136 -1.70 -7.96 -3.03
N GLY A 137 -1.48 -8.48 -1.82
CA GLY A 137 -1.35 -9.93 -1.56
C GLY A 137 -2.71 -10.64 -1.56
N SER A 138 -3.42 -10.58 -2.68
CA SER A 138 -4.81 -11.07 -2.84
C SER A 138 -4.96 -12.59 -2.73
N GLU A 139 -3.86 -13.33 -2.79
CA GLU A 139 -3.80 -14.79 -2.74
C GLU A 139 -3.97 -15.38 -1.33
N ASP A 140 -3.80 -14.57 -0.29
CA ASP A 140 -3.87 -15.02 1.10
C ASP A 140 -5.28 -15.52 1.47
N ALA A 141 -5.35 -16.57 2.28
CA ALA A 141 -6.57 -17.26 2.66
C ALA A 141 -6.90 -17.14 4.16
N ASP A 142 -6.12 -16.39 4.94
CA ASP A 142 -6.37 -16.17 6.36
C ASP A 142 -7.52 -15.17 6.59
N LEU A 143 -8.74 -15.64 6.41
CA LEU A 143 -9.94 -14.82 6.63
C LEU A 143 -10.10 -14.39 8.10
N GLU A 144 -9.54 -15.13 9.06
CA GLU A 144 -9.63 -14.77 10.47
C GLU A 144 -8.85 -13.47 10.71
N GLU A 145 -7.62 -13.38 10.19
CA GLU A 145 -6.83 -12.15 10.22
C GLU A 145 -7.45 -11.07 9.33
N LEU A 146 -7.71 -11.37 8.05
CA LEU A 146 -8.05 -10.36 7.03
C LEU A 146 -9.48 -9.84 7.13
N GLY A 147 -10.37 -10.60 7.74
CA GLY A 147 -11.77 -10.23 7.99
C GLY A 147 -11.99 -9.48 9.31
N SER A 148 -10.93 -9.09 10.02
CA SER A 148 -11.01 -8.46 11.34
C SER A 148 -10.50 -7.01 11.33
N ILE A 149 -11.18 -6.13 12.07
CA ILE A 149 -10.70 -4.78 12.42
C ILE A 149 -11.06 -4.44 13.86
N GLU A 150 -10.38 -3.44 14.44
CA GLU A 150 -10.69 -2.89 15.76
C GLU A 150 -10.87 -1.36 15.67
N ILE A 151 -11.94 -0.83 16.26
CA ILE A 151 -12.20 0.60 16.37
C ILE A 151 -12.52 0.93 17.83
N ASP A 152 -11.70 1.76 18.46
CA ASP A 152 -11.81 2.15 19.88
C ASP A 152 -11.99 0.96 20.85
N GLY A 153 -11.24 -0.13 20.63
CA GLY A 153 -11.31 -1.34 21.45
C GLY A 153 -12.48 -2.27 21.14
N LYS A 154 -13.36 -1.92 20.19
CA LYS A 154 -14.41 -2.79 19.68
C LYS A 154 -13.93 -3.54 18.45
N ALA A 155 -13.93 -4.87 18.53
CA ALA A 155 -13.63 -5.74 17.39
C ALA A 155 -14.84 -5.88 16.46
N TYR A 156 -14.57 -5.87 15.17
CA TYR A 156 -15.51 -6.10 14.07
C TYR A 156 -14.98 -7.25 13.24
N GLN A 157 -15.82 -8.25 12.97
CA GLN A 157 -15.46 -9.44 12.21
C GLN A 157 -16.42 -9.63 11.05
N TRP A 158 -15.87 -9.85 9.86
CA TRP A 158 -16.64 -10.31 8.71
C TRP A 158 -16.85 -11.82 8.79
N HIS A 159 -18.10 -12.23 8.97
CA HIS A 159 -18.51 -13.63 8.99
C HIS A 159 -19.09 -14.03 7.63
N THR A 160 -18.41 -14.95 6.94
CA THR A 160 -18.83 -15.49 5.64
C THR A 160 -18.43 -16.97 5.50
N ASP A 161 -19.21 -17.72 4.73
CA ASP A 161 -18.95 -19.14 4.45
C ASP A 161 -17.99 -19.35 3.26
N GLN A 162 -17.56 -18.27 2.61
CA GLN A 162 -16.62 -18.30 1.49
C GLN A 162 -15.26 -18.88 1.89
N LYS A 163 -14.57 -19.51 0.93
CA LYS A 163 -13.29 -20.20 1.14
C LYS A 163 -12.28 -19.87 0.05
N GLY A 164 -11.01 -20.03 0.38
CA GLY A 164 -9.88 -19.77 -0.52
C GLY A 164 -9.34 -18.34 -0.37
N ALA A 165 -8.65 -17.87 -1.40
CA ALA A 165 -8.02 -16.55 -1.41
C ALA A 165 -9.04 -15.43 -1.14
N VAL A 166 -8.78 -14.61 -0.12
CA VAL A 166 -9.63 -13.50 0.34
C VAL A 166 -9.87 -12.51 -0.79
N GLY A 167 -8.87 -12.20 -1.60
CA GLY A 167 -9.03 -11.29 -2.75
C GLY A 167 -10.12 -11.73 -3.73
N ARG A 168 -10.36 -13.05 -3.88
CA ARG A 168 -11.41 -13.60 -4.76
C ARG A 168 -12.78 -13.71 -4.11
N MET A 169 -12.87 -13.56 -2.79
CA MET A 169 -14.16 -13.56 -2.10
C MET A 169 -15.00 -12.37 -2.56
N LYS A 170 -16.31 -12.52 -2.48
CA LYS A 170 -17.28 -11.51 -2.86
C LYS A 170 -17.73 -10.71 -1.66
N VAL A 171 -17.90 -9.41 -1.87
CA VAL A 171 -18.63 -8.55 -0.94
C VAL A 171 -20.06 -9.09 -0.83
N ASP A 172 -20.39 -9.61 0.34
CA ASP A 172 -21.71 -10.14 0.67
C ASP A 172 -22.50 -9.18 1.55
N LYS A 173 -23.75 -9.53 1.86
CA LYS A 173 -24.61 -8.71 2.72
C LYS A 173 -24.04 -8.55 4.13
N ALA A 174 -23.30 -9.54 4.64
CA ALA A 174 -22.70 -9.47 5.97
C ALA A 174 -21.60 -8.40 6.01
N LEU A 175 -20.77 -8.31 4.98
CA LEU A 175 -19.75 -7.25 4.89
C LEU A 175 -20.39 -5.85 4.77
N ILE A 176 -21.46 -5.71 3.98
CA ILE A 176 -22.21 -4.45 3.88
C ILE A 176 -22.81 -4.05 5.24
N SER A 177 -23.44 -4.98 5.95
CA SER A 177 -23.98 -4.73 7.28
C SER A 177 -22.90 -4.33 8.29
N LEU A 178 -21.67 -4.83 8.13
CA LEU A 178 -20.53 -4.42 8.95
C LEU A 178 -20.18 -2.94 8.74
N ILE A 179 -20.22 -2.46 7.49
CA ILE A 179 -20.03 -1.03 7.17
C ILE A 179 -21.14 -0.19 7.83
N ASP A 180 -22.38 -0.65 7.79
CA ASP A 180 -23.50 0.05 8.42
C ASP A 180 -23.31 0.14 9.94
N GLU A 181 -22.86 -0.95 10.58
CA GLU A 181 -22.56 -0.96 12.02
C GLU A 181 -21.42 -0.01 12.39
N ILE A 182 -20.34 -0.01 11.61
CA ILE A 182 -19.21 0.91 11.77
C ILE A 182 -19.68 2.37 11.62
N SER A 183 -20.58 2.63 10.68
CA SER A 183 -21.09 3.98 10.41
C SER A 183 -21.79 4.61 11.62
N LEU A 184 -22.43 3.81 12.47
CA LEU A 184 -23.09 4.28 13.69
C LEU A 184 -22.10 4.88 14.70
N GLN A 185 -20.88 4.34 14.75
CA GLN A 185 -19.82 4.84 15.65
C GLN A 185 -19.00 5.96 15.00
N VAL A 186 -18.65 5.82 13.72
CA VAL A 186 -17.67 6.69 13.07
C VAL A 186 -18.29 8.00 12.58
N SER A 187 -19.59 8.02 12.19
CA SER A 187 -20.21 9.19 11.55
C SER A 187 -20.25 10.45 12.42
N VAL A 188 -20.11 10.35 13.73
CA VAL A 188 -20.06 11.51 14.65
C VAL A 188 -18.71 12.21 14.67
N GLN A 189 -17.67 11.60 14.09
CA GLN A 189 -16.32 12.17 14.02
C GLN A 189 -16.21 13.23 12.91
N PRO A 190 -15.24 14.18 13.00
CA PRO A 190 -15.12 15.29 12.06
C PRO A 190 -15.08 14.91 10.57
N PHE A 191 -14.51 13.74 10.25
CA PHE A 191 -14.41 13.19 8.89
C PHE A 191 -15.17 11.86 8.73
N GLY A 192 -16.02 11.51 9.70
CA GLY A 192 -16.63 10.19 9.80
C GLY A 192 -17.53 9.84 8.62
N ALA A 193 -18.39 10.78 8.22
CA ALA A 193 -19.27 10.60 7.08
C ALA A 193 -18.51 10.41 5.76
N GLU A 194 -17.40 11.12 5.57
CA GLU A 194 -16.54 10.99 4.40
C GLU A 194 -15.89 9.60 4.35
N VAL A 195 -15.34 9.13 5.46
CA VAL A 195 -14.75 7.78 5.58
C VAL A 195 -15.78 6.70 5.27
N VAL A 196 -16.99 6.81 5.83
CA VAL A 196 -18.08 5.84 5.57
C VAL A 196 -18.48 5.84 4.10
N ASN A 197 -18.56 7.00 3.46
CA ASN A 197 -18.90 7.08 2.03
C ASN A 197 -17.84 6.42 1.17
N VAL A 198 -16.56 6.67 1.44
CA VAL A 198 -15.43 6.00 0.75
C VAL A 198 -15.53 4.48 0.89
N LEU A 199 -15.84 3.96 2.09
CA LEU A 199 -16.05 2.52 2.28
C LEU A 199 -17.24 1.99 1.47
N ARG A 200 -18.39 2.68 1.49
CA ARG A 200 -19.58 2.26 0.73
C ARG A 200 -19.36 2.30 -0.78
N ASP A 201 -18.61 3.27 -1.27
CA ASP A 201 -18.30 3.40 -2.70
C ASP A 201 -17.32 2.33 -3.18
N ALA A 202 -16.39 1.91 -2.31
CA ALA A 202 -15.41 0.87 -2.61
C ALA A 202 -15.98 -0.55 -2.51
N TYR A 203 -16.77 -0.86 -1.47
CA TYR A 203 -17.29 -2.20 -1.21
C TYR A 203 -18.71 -2.37 -1.74
N ARG A 204 -18.81 -2.86 -2.99
CA ARG A 204 -20.10 -3.04 -3.69
C ARG A 204 -20.49 -4.51 -3.74
N LEU A 205 -21.76 -4.80 -3.48
CA LEU A 205 -22.29 -6.16 -3.43
C LEU A 205 -21.92 -6.96 -4.70
N ASN A 206 -21.41 -8.18 -4.51
CA ASN A 206 -20.94 -9.11 -5.55
C ASN A 206 -19.65 -8.71 -6.32
N GLU A 207 -19.01 -7.57 -6.01
CA GLU A 207 -17.63 -7.32 -6.43
C GLU A 207 -16.65 -8.14 -5.58
N THR A 208 -15.44 -8.37 -6.11
CA THR A 208 -14.40 -9.09 -5.34
C THR A 208 -13.76 -8.18 -4.28
N ILE A 209 -13.22 -8.77 -3.20
CA ILE A 209 -12.47 -8.02 -2.19
C ILE A 209 -11.23 -7.36 -2.80
N GLU A 210 -10.58 -7.99 -3.77
CA GLU A 210 -9.49 -7.39 -4.55
C GLU A 210 -9.95 -6.12 -5.27
N GLU A 211 -11.06 -6.16 -6.00
CA GLU A 211 -11.62 -5.00 -6.70
C GLU A 211 -12.03 -3.89 -5.72
N SER A 212 -12.66 -4.24 -4.60
CA SER A 212 -13.05 -3.28 -3.57
C SER A 212 -11.85 -2.63 -2.89
N THR A 213 -10.82 -3.42 -2.57
CA THR A 213 -9.58 -2.92 -1.98
C THR A 213 -8.83 -2.03 -2.97
N PHE A 214 -8.82 -2.38 -4.26
CA PHE A 214 -8.23 -1.56 -5.31
C PHE A 214 -8.92 -0.19 -5.41
N ARG A 215 -10.26 -0.17 -5.42
CA ARG A 215 -11.04 1.09 -5.40
C ARG A 215 -10.70 1.93 -4.19
N LEU A 216 -10.68 1.33 -3.00
CA LEU A 216 -10.38 2.02 -1.74
C LEU A 216 -8.99 2.66 -1.76
N ILE A 217 -7.97 1.90 -2.17
CA ILE A 217 -6.59 2.39 -2.22
C ILE A 217 -6.45 3.49 -3.28
N ASN A 218 -7.08 3.34 -4.44
CA ASN A 218 -7.05 4.37 -5.49
C ASN A 218 -7.69 5.67 -5.01
N GLU A 219 -8.84 5.61 -4.33
CA GLU A 219 -9.50 6.79 -3.76
C GLU A 219 -8.61 7.49 -2.72
N MET A 220 -8.00 6.72 -1.81
CA MET A 220 -7.19 7.28 -0.74
C MET A 220 -5.84 7.86 -1.22
N PHE A 221 -5.21 7.20 -2.20
CA PHE A 221 -3.80 7.44 -2.53
C PHE A 221 -3.49 7.70 -4.00
N GLY A 222 -4.45 7.51 -4.91
CA GLY A 222 -4.25 7.73 -6.34
C GLY A 222 -3.87 9.17 -6.66
N ARG A 223 -4.38 10.16 -5.92
CA ARG A 223 -3.96 11.57 -6.06
C ARG A 223 -2.46 11.80 -5.84
N PHE A 224 -1.76 10.88 -5.17
CA PHE A 224 -0.31 10.93 -4.96
C PHE A 224 0.48 10.07 -5.97
N GLY A 225 -0.19 9.55 -7.01
CA GLY A 225 0.42 8.72 -8.04
C GLY A 225 0.70 7.27 -7.63
N LEU A 226 0.10 6.77 -6.55
CA LEU A 226 0.25 5.36 -6.17
C LEU A 226 -0.31 4.45 -7.26
N VAL A 227 0.51 3.51 -7.73
CA VAL A 227 0.09 2.43 -8.63
C VAL A 227 -0.19 1.17 -7.81
N VAL A 228 -1.37 0.58 -7.96
CA VAL A 228 -1.75 -0.67 -7.32
C VAL A 228 -1.51 -1.81 -8.30
N LEU A 229 -0.76 -2.81 -7.83
CA LEU A 229 -0.45 -4.05 -8.52
C LEU A 229 -1.11 -5.23 -7.83
#